data_AF-A0A662XKI6-F1
#
_entry.id   AF-A0A662XKI6-F1
#
_cell.length_a   1.000
_cell.length_b   1.000
_cell.length_c   1.000
_cell.angle_alpha   90.00
_cell.angle_beta   90.00
_cell.angle_gamma   90.00
#
_symmetry.space_group_name_H-M   'P 1'
#
loop_
_entity.id
_entity.type
_entity.pdbx_description
1 polymer ?
#
loop_
_entity_poly.entity_id
_entity_poly.type
_entity_poly.pdbx_seq_one_letter_code
_entity_poly.pdbx_strand_id
1 'polypeptide(L)'
;MEVSPVASRPRRVQYLLSVAWRARASDDATTWQVLRSFDDYRAFRKRVLTVLRRGHFCQAECPWLYTFVKSYFPKPQLVGCTLSRIVARRRKTLTRSLATLRSFLLNRSNHVCPLVTQCVARELLAFVLGDMDDKMDEQVPSALRHLLQSWQGDALELLDASSGSDG
;
A
#
# COMPACT_ATOMS: atom_id res chain seq x y z
N MET A 1 1.13 0.98 11.26
CA MET A 1 0.12 1.52 10.34
C MET A 1 -1.22 1.12 10.91
N GLU A 2 -2.05 2.11 11.20
CA GLU A 2 -3.36 1.89 11.81
C GLU A 2 -4.43 2.59 10.96
N VAL A 3 -5.59 1.95 10.83
CA VAL A 3 -6.72 2.49 10.08
C VAL A 3 -7.87 2.73 11.03
N SER A 4 -8.40 3.95 11.03
CA SER A 4 -9.51 4.39 11.87
C SER A 4 -10.62 5.01 11.01
N PRO A 5 -11.89 4.67 11.20
CA PRO A 5 -12.98 5.24 10.42
C PRO A 5 -13.21 6.70 10.83
N VAL A 6 -13.42 7.56 9.85
CA VAL A 6 -13.86 8.95 10.02
C VAL A 6 -15.19 9.11 9.31
N ALA A 7 -16.22 9.48 10.06
CA ALA A 7 -17.53 9.76 9.49
C ALA A 7 -17.44 11.09 8.73
N SER A 8 -17.50 11.07 7.39
CA SER A 8 -17.36 12.29 6.59
C SER A 8 -18.65 12.74 5.89
N ARG A 9 -19.78 12.03 6.08
CA ARG A 9 -21.17 12.32 5.68
C ARG A 9 -21.97 10.99 5.72
N PRO A 10 -23.32 11.01 5.73
CA PRO A 10 -24.15 9.81 5.89
C PRO A 10 -24.00 8.73 4.80
N ARG A 11 -23.23 8.98 3.72
CA ARG A 11 -23.09 8.04 2.59
C ARG A 11 -21.65 7.71 2.18
N ARG A 12 -20.62 8.35 2.75
CA ARG A 12 -19.21 8.03 2.45
C ARG A 12 -18.42 7.94 3.75
N VAL A 13 -17.96 6.73 4.05
CA VAL A 13 -17.03 6.47 5.15
C VAL A 13 -15.63 6.71 4.64
N GLN A 14 -14.92 7.63 5.29
CA GLN A 14 -13.49 7.84 5.11
C GLN A 14 -12.74 7.00 6.14
N TYR A 15 -11.49 6.68 5.85
CA TYR A 15 -10.59 5.97 6.73
C TYR A 15 -9.34 6.80 6.89
N LEU A 16 -9.07 7.22 8.13
CA LEU A 16 -7.82 7.84 8.53
C LEU A 16 -6.76 6.76 8.68
N LEU A 17 -5.74 6.81 7.83
CA LEU A 17 -4.56 5.98 7.90
C LEU A 17 -3.49 6.71 8.71
N SER A 18 -3.21 6.24 9.91
CA SER A 18 -2.11 6.72 10.75
C SER A 18 -0.84 5.91 10.46
N VAL A 19 0.21 6.61 10.06
CA VAL A 19 1.51 6.02 9.74
C VAL A 19 2.50 6.47 10.79
N ALA A 20 3.26 5.50 11.31
CA ALA A 20 4.40 5.74 12.19
C ALA A 20 5.65 5.22 11.49
N TRP A 21 6.64 6.09 11.38
CA TRP A 21 7.95 5.81 10.84
C TRP A 21 9.00 6.16 11.88
N ARG A 22 10.02 5.31 11.98
CA ARG A 22 11.18 5.54 12.84
C ARG A 22 12.41 5.36 11.97
N ALA A 23 13.24 6.40 11.92
CA ALA A 23 14.53 6.30 11.25
C ALA A 23 15.42 5.34 12.03
N ARG A 24 16.31 4.61 11.36
CA ARG A 24 17.28 3.75 12.08
C ARG A 24 18.26 4.57 12.94
N ALA A 25 18.48 5.84 12.58
CA ALA A 25 19.42 6.74 13.24
C ALA A 25 18.77 7.68 14.28
N SER A 26 17.47 7.56 14.55
CA SER A 26 16.74 8.43 15.49
C SER A 26 15.82 7.59 16.37
N ASP A 27 15.75 7.93 17.66
CA ASP A 27 14.79 7.31 18.58
C ASP A 27 13.37 7.84 18.39
N ASP A 28 13.24 9.03 17.81
CA ASP A 28 11.97 9.69 17.57
C ASP A 28 11.21 9.03 16.42
N ALA A 29 9.91 8.83 16.65
CA ALA A 29 9.00 8.35 15.62
C ALA A 29 8.29 9.53 14.99
N THR A 30 8.46 9.71 13.67
CA THR A 30 7.62 10.61 12.90
C THR A 30 6.29 9.94 12.63
N THR A 31 5.20 10.68 12.82
CA THR A 31 3.86 10.19 12.52
C THR A 31 3.11 11.18 11.65
N TRP A 32 2.33 10.67 10.70
CA TRP A 32 1.45 11.46 9.88
C TRP A 32 0.17 10.68 9.59
N GLN A 33 -0.83 11.39 9.08
CA GLN A 33 -2.14 10.83 8.82
C GLN A 33 -2.58 11.12 7.39
N VAL A 34 -3.25 10.17 6.76
CA VAL A 34 -3.79 10.29 5.40
C VAL A 34 -5.25 9.87 5.38
N LEU A 35 -6.14 10.71 4.84
CA LEU A 35 -7.52 10.33 4.62
C LEU A 35 -7.66 9.54 3.31
N ARG A 36 -8.32 8.38 3.40
CA ARG A 36 -8.57 7.49 2.26
C ARG A 36 -10.00 6.99 2.27
N SER A 37 -10.66 7.07 1.13
CA SER A 37 -11.95 6.42 0.89
C SER A 37 -11.77 4.91 0.78
N PHE A 38 -12.85 4.14 0.92
CA PHE A 38 -12.80 2.69 0.64
C PHE A 38 -12.38 2.40 -0.81
N ASP A 39 -12.77 3.25 -1.75
CA ASP A 39 -12.44 3.08 -3.15
C ASP A 39 -10.94 3.26 -3.41
N ASP A 40 -10.27 4.14 -2.66
CA ASP A 40 -8.81 4.31 -2.73
C ASP A 40 -8.08 3.02 -2.33
N TYR A 41 -8.56 2.33 -1.28
CA TYR A 41 -8.02 1.03 -0.90
C TYR A 41 -8.26 -0.06 -1.96
N ARG A 42 -9.40 -0.01 -2.67
CA ARG A 42 -9.65 -0.94 -3.79
C ARG A 42 -8.72 -0.65 -4.96
N ALA A 43 -8.51 0.62 -5.29
CA ALA A 43 -7.59 1.04 -6.34
C ALA A 43 -6.16 0.62 -5.99
N PHE A 44 -5.73 0.85 -4.75
CA PHE A 44 -4.44 0.38 -4.23
C PHE A 44 -4.28 -1.13 -4.36
N ARG A 45 -5.25 -1.92 -3.90
CA ARG A 45 -5.26 -3.38 -4.07
C ARG A 45 -5.09 -3.78 -5.54
N LYS A 46 -5.81 -3.12 -6.46
CA LYS A 46 -5.72 -3.40 -7.90
C LYS A 46 -4.31 -3.13 -8.42
N ARG A 47 -3.68 -2.00 -8.05
CA ARG A 47 -2.31 -1.67 -8.47
C ARG A 47 -1.29 -2.67 -7.93
N VAL A 48 -1.38 -3.04 -6.65
CA VAL A 48 -0.51 -4.08 -6.05
C VAL A 48 -0.65 -5.43 -6.77
N LEU A 49 -1.88 -5.87 -7.07
CA LEU A 49 -2.10 -7.12 -7.81
C LEU A 49 -1.57 -7.04 -9.25
N THR A 50 -1.66 -5.88 -9.89
CA THR A 50 -1.14 -5.65 -11.25
C THR A 50 0.38 -5.76 -11.25
N VAL A 51 1.04 -5.10 -10.30
CA VAL A 51 2.49 -5.14 -10.11
C VAL A 51 2.99 -6.56 -9.80
N LEU A 52 2.30 -7.29 -8.92
CA LEU A 52 2.71 -8.64 -8.53
C LEU A 52 2.64 -9.64 -9.69
N ARG A 53 1.85 -9.34 -10.74
CA ARG A 53 1.57 -10.17 -11.92
C ARG A 53 1.00 -11.55 -11.54
N ARG A 54 -0.13 -11.90 -12.15
CA ARG A 54 -0.72 -13.24 -11.92
C ARG A 54 0.28 -14.31 -12.39
N GLY A 55 0.60 -15.26 -11.52
CA GLY A 55 1.48 -16.39 -11.86
C GLY A 55 2.97 -16.06 -11.85
N HIS A 56 3.38 -14.90 -11.31
CA HIS A 56 4.80 -14.61 -11.13
C HIS A 56 5.48 -15.66 -10.26
N PHE A 57 6.55 -16.26 -10.79
CA PHE A 57 7.35 -17.28 -10.14
C PHE A 57 8.75 -16.72 -9.84
N CYS A 58 9.19 -16.82 -8.59
CA CYS A 58 10.50 -16.36 -8.13
C CYS A 58 10.86 -17.07 -6.82
N GLN A 59 12.06 -16.81 -6.30
CA GLN A 59 12.53 -17.34 -5.02
C GLN A 59 11.98 -16.59 -3.79
N ALA A 60 11.25 -15.48 -4.00
CA ALA A 60 10.51 -14.79 -2.95
C ALA A 60 9.09 -15.35 -2.81
N GLU A 61 8.40 -14.95 -1.74
CA GLU A 61 7.03 -15.38 -1.44
C GLU A 61 5.95 -14.63 -2.26
N CYS A 62 6.27 -14.17 -3.47
CA CYS A 62 5.35 -13.40 -4.32
C CYS A 62 4.03 -14.13 -4.66
N PRO A 63 4.01 -15.44 -4.96
CA PRO A 63 2.76 -16.17 -5.18
C PRO A 63 1.83 -16.14 -3.96
N TRP A 64 2.41 -16.25 -2.77
CA TRP A 64 1.68 -16.14 -1.52
C TRP A 64 1.11 -14.73 -1.35
N LEU A 65 1.93 -13.70 -1.56
CA LEU A 65 1.48 -12.31 -1.41
C LEU A 65 0.35 -11.97 -2.39
N TYR A 66 0.46 -12.40 -3.65
CA TYR A 66 -0.60 -12.21 -4.64
C TYR A 66 -1.92 -12.83 -4.15
N THR A 67 -1.87 -14.07 -3.67
CA THR A 67 -3.04 -14.78 -3.14
C THR A 67 -3.61 -14.09 -1.90
N PHE A 68 -2.74 -13.61 -1.00
CA PHE A 68 -3.14 -12.86 0.18
C PHE A 68 -3.88 -11.57 -0.20
N VAL A 69 -3.28 -10.72 -1.05
CA VAL A 69 -3.87 -9.45 -1.48
C VAL A 69 -5.18 -9.68 -2.24
N LYS A 70 -5.24 -10.73 -3.06
CA LYS A 70 -6.44 -11.10 -3.80
C LYS A 70 -7.56 -11.58 -2.89
N SER A 71 -7.27 -12.33 -1.83
CA SER A 71 -8.32 -12.99 -1.03
C SER A 71 -8.72 -12.24 0.22
N TYR A 72 -7.78 -11.57 0.89
CA TYR A 72 -7.99 -10.99 2.21
C TYR A 72 -8.41 -9.53 2.21
N PHE A 73 -8.12 -8.75 1.16
CA PHE A 73 -8.63 -7.38 1.09
C PHE A 73 -10.17 -7.37 1.13
N PRO A 74 -10.77 -6.39 1.83
CA PRO A 74 -12.22 -6.32 1.99
C PRO A 74 -12.93 -6.19 0.64
N LYS A 75 -13.95 -7.03 0.43
CA LYS A 75 -14.81 -7.01 -0.76
C LYS A 75 -15.87 -5.89 -0.66
N PRO A 76 -16.38 -5.36 -1.79
CA PRO A 76 -17.35 -4.27 -1.78
C PRO A 76 -18.69 -4.67 -1.17
N GLN A 77 -19.15 -5.89 -1.45
CA GLN A 77 -20.45 -6.40 -1.02
C GLN A 77 -20.34 -7.12 0.33
N LEU A 78 -21.11 -6.64 1.30
CA LEU A 78 -21.40 -7.31 2.57
C LEU A 78 -22.92 -7.33 2.73
N VAL A 79 -23.57 -8.22 1.97
CA VAL A 79 -25.03 -8.38 1.99
C VAL A 79 -25.47 -8.73 3.42
N GLY A 80 -26.55 -8.11 3.90
CA GLY A 80 -27.13 -8.39 5.22
C GLY A 80 -26.38 -7.83 6.43
N CYS A 81 -25.38 -6.95 6.24
CA CYS A 81 -24.65 -6.32 7.36
C CYS A 81 -25.04 -4.85 7.57
N THR A 82 -25.11 -4.42 8.83
CA THR A 82 -25.27 -3.00 9.18
C THR A 82 -24.03 -2.20 8.79
N LEU A 83 -24.18 -0.89 8.52
CA LEU A 83 -23.06 -0.01 8.17
C LEU A 83 -21.93 -0.07 9.22
N SER A 84 -22.25 -0.06 10.51
CA SER A 84 -21.25 -0.16 11.59
C SER A 84 -20.46 -1.48 11.54
N ARG A 85 -21.12 -2.61 11.27
CA ARG A 85 -20.45 -3.91 11.14
C ARG A 85 -19.56 -3.96 9.89
N ILE A 86 -20.03 -3.39 8.78
CA ILE A 86 -19.26 -3.23 7.54
C ILE A 86 -18.00 -2.41 7.81
N VAL A 87 -18.13 -1.27 8.46
CA VAL A 87 -17.04 -0.35 8.77
C VAL A 87 -16.02 -1.00 9.70
N ALA A 88 -16.47 -1.65 10.79
CA ALA A 88 -15.59 -2.35 11.72
C ALA A 88 -14.81 -3.49 11.06
N ARG A 89 -15.47 -4.29 10.21
CA ARG A 89 -14.82 -5.37 9.45
C ARG A 89 -13.80 -4.81 8.47
N ARG A 90 -14.17 -3.79 7.68
CA ARG A 90 -13.26 -3.11 6.75
C ARG A 90 -12.05 -2.58 7.49
N ARG A 91 -12.23 -1.83 8.58
CA ARG A 91 -11.15 -1.32 9.44
C ARG A 91 -10.16 -2.42 9.82
N LYS A 92 -10.65 -3.50 10.45
CA LYS A 92 -9.83 -4.63 10.90
C LYS A 92 -9.04 -5.26 9.74
N THR A 93 -9.72 -5.51 8.62
CA THR A 93 -9.11 -6.15 7.46
C THR A 93 -8.09 -5.24 6.76
N LEU A 94 -8.36 -3.94 6.63
CA LEU A 94 -7.43 -2.96 6.05
C LEU A 94 -6.17 -2.83 6.90
N THR A 95 -6.31 -2.68 8.23
CA THR A 95 -5.16 -2.66 9.16
C THR A 95 -4.31 -3.92 9.01
N ARG A 96 -4.93 -5.12 9.00
CA ARG A 96 -4.21 -6.38 8.79
C ARG A 96 -3.51 -6.43 7.44
N SER A 97 -4.17 -6.00 6.37
CA SER A 97 -3.62 -6.05 5.01
C SER A 97 -2.37 -5.16 4.87
N LEU A 98 -2.42 -3.94 5.40
CA LEU A 98 -1.27 -3.02 5.42
C LEU A 98 -0.13 -3.54 6.29
N ALA A 99 -0.44 -4.11 7.46
CA ALA A 99 0.56 -4.72 8.33
C ALA A 99 1.26 -5.89 7.61
N THR A 100 0.51 -6.78 6.97
CA THR A 100 1.08 -7.90 6.21
C THR A 100 1.94 -7.44 5.04
N LEU A 101 1.49 -6.44 4.26
CA LEU A 101 2.29 -5.86 3.18
C LEU A 101 3.61 -5.27 3.71
N ARG A 102 3.54 -4.52 4.82
CA ARG A 102 4.74 -3.98 5.47
C ARG A 102 5.68 -5.08 5.93
N SER A 103 5.18 -6.10 6.63
CA SER A 103 6.00 -7.23 7.10
C SER A 103 6.66 -7.98 5.94
N PHE A 104 5.92 -8.20 4.84
CA PHE A 104 6.45 -8.84 3.65
C PHE A 104 7.61 -8.05 3.02
N LEU A 105 7.44 -6.72 2.89
CA LEU A 105 8.46 -5.81 2.36
C LEU A 105 9.68 -5.67 3.28
N LEU A 106 9.51 -5.81 4.58
CA LEU A 106 10.62 -5.77 5.55
C LEU A 106 11.35 -7.11 5.67
N ASN A 107 10.74 -8.21 5.21
CA ASN A 107 11.39 -9.51 5.19
C ASN A 107 12.45 -9.58 4.09
N ARG A 108 13.72 -9.62 4.49
CA ARG A 108 14.87 -9.63 3.56
C ARG A 108 14.91 -10.86 2.65
N SER A 109 14.29 -11.98 3.03
CA SER A 109 14.21 -13.14 2.13
C SER A 109 13.43 -12.84 0.85
N ASN A 110 12.53 -11.84 0.88
CA ASN A 110 11.75 -11.43 -0.28
C ASN A 110 12.49 -10.41 -1.16
N HIS A 111 13.66 -9.92 -0.74
CA HIS A 111 14.41 -8.88 -1.46
C HIS A 111 15.14 -9.40 -2.69
N VAL A 112 15.18 -10.73 -2.87
CA VAL A 112 15.64 -11.38 -4.11
C VAL A 112 14.74 -11.07 -5.32
N CYS A 113 13.53 -10.56 -5.10
CA CYS A 113 12.60 -10.21 -6.18
C CYS A 113 12.54 -8.68 -6.37
N PRO A 114 12.94 -8.14 -7.55
CA PRO A 114 12.90 -6.70 -7.82
C PRO A 114 11.47 -6.14 -7.86
N LEU A 115 10.47 -6.95 -8.25
CA LEU A 115 9.06 -6.52 -8.18
C LEU A 115 8.65 -6.15 -6.76
N VAL A 116 9.20 -6.83 -5.75
CA VAL A 116 8.92 -6.56 -4.35
C VAL A 116 9.63 -5.29 -3.89
N THR A 117 10.94 -5.22 -4.10
CA THR A 117 11.79 -4.14 -3.57
C THR A 117 11.55 -2.80 -4.25
N GLN A 118 11.13 -2.80 -5.52
CA GLN A 118 10.89 -1.58 -6.28
C GLN A 118 9.39 -1.33 -6.44
N CYS A 119 8.67 -2.25 -7.08
CA CYS A 119 7.32 -1.95 -7.52
C CYS A 119 6.27 -2.02 -6.38
N VAL A 120 6.24 -3.10 -5.59
CA VAL A 120 5.30 -3.23 -4.45
C VAL A 120 5.63 -2.22 -3.36
N ALA A 121 6.92 -2.01 -3.09
CA ALA A 121 7.39 -0.98 -2.16
C ALA A 121 6.90 0.41 -2.56
N ARG A 122 7.02 0.77 -3.85
CA ARG A 122 6.54 2.04 -4.39
C ARG A 122 5.03 2.20 -4.26
N GLU A 123 4.25 1.18 -4.62
CA GLU A 123 2.79 1.24 -4.48
C GLU A 123 2.35 1.48 -3.03
N LEU A 124 2.99 0.80 -2.06
CA LEU A 124 2.70 1.03 -0.66
C LEU A 124 3.12 2.43 -0.23
N LEU A 125 4.32 2.87 -0.60
CA LEU A 125 4.84 4.19 -0.22
C LEU A 125 3.94 5.32 -0.76
N ALA A 126 3.63 5.30 -2.06
CA ALA A 126 2.72 6.26 -2.68
C ALA A 126 1.36 6.29 -1.97
N PHE A 127 0.81 5.11 -1.62
CA PHE A 127 -0.47 5.04 -0.93
C PHE A 127 -0.44 5.68 0.47
N VAL A 128 0.62 5.43 1.24
CA VAL A 128 0.75 5.91 2.63
C VAL A 128 1.24 7.35 2.75
N LEU A 129 1.86 7.93 1.72
CA LEU A 129 2.32 9.32 1.75
C LEU A 129 1.22 10.34 1.43
N GLY A 130 0.16 9.96 0.73
CA GLY A 130 -0.85 10.91 0.28
C GLY A 130 -0.74 11.19 -1.22
N ASP A 131 -1.82 11.69 -1.83
CA ASP A 131 -1.61 12.56 -2.99
C ASP A 131 -1.04 13.87 -2.41
N MET A 132 -0.01 14.43 -3.04
CA MET A 132 0.72 15.60 -2.56
C MET A 132 -0.11 16.89 -2.74
N ASP A 133 -1.34 16.91 -2.21
CA ASP A 133 -2.06 18.18 -2.03
C ASP A 133 -1.44 18.92 -0.84
N ASP A 134 -1.09 20.18 -1.07
CA ASP A 134 -0.23 21.12 -0.31
C ASP A 134 -0.36 21.15 1.24
N LYS A 135 -1.36 20.50 1.85
CA LYS A 135 -1.65 20.57 3.29
C LYS A 135 -1.03 19.47 4.14
N MET A 136 -0.55 18.37 3.54
CA MET A 136 0.18 17.30 4.23
C MET A 136 1.70 17.48 4.15
N ASP A 137 2.15 18.59 3.56
CA ASP A 137 3.54 18.76 3.15
C ASP A 137 4.50 19.09 4.30
N GLU A 138 4.00 19.36 5.49
CA GLU A 138 4.85 19.70 6.64
C GLU A 138 5.23 18.49 7.52
N GLN A 139 4.47 17.38 7.45
CA GLN A 139 4.59 16.26 8.42
C GLN A 139 5.19 14.97 7.85
N VAL A 140 5.30 14.84 6.52
CA VAL A 140 5.97 13.69 5.91
C VAL A 140 7.47 13.97 5.82
N PRO A 141 8.34 13.04 6.26
CA PRO A 141 9.79 13.17 6.11
C PRO A 141 10.18 13.43 4.65
N SER A 142 10.93 14.51 4.39
CA SER A 142 11.43 14.88 3.06
C SER A 142 12.22 13.75 2.39
N ALA A 143 12.98 12.97 3.18
CA ALA A 143 13.69 11.79 2.70
C ALA A 143 12.77 10.73 2.08
N LEU A 144 11.56 10.53 2.61
CA LEU A 144 10.60 9.58 2.04
C LEU A 144 9.97 10.12 0.75
N ARG A 145 9.78 11.44 0.64
CA ARG A 145 9.32 12.09 -0.60
C ARG A 145 10.36 11.97 -1.71
N HIS A 146 11.61 12.30 -1.41
CA HIS A 146 12.70 12.17 -2.37
C HIS A 146 12.89 10.72 -2.84
N LEU A 147 12.77 9.74 -1.94
CA LEU A 147 12.81 8.32 -2.30
C LEU A 147 11.67 7.92 -3.25
N LEU A 148 10.45 8.44 -3.04
CA LEU A 148 9.33 8.16 -3.94
C LEU A 148 9.56 8.80 -5.32
N GLN A 149 10.06 10.04 -5.35
CA GLN A 149 10.37 10.76 -6.59
C GLN A 149 11.48 10.07 -7.39
N SER A 150 12.53 9.59 -6.75
CA SER A 150 13.61 8.87 -7.44
C SER A 150 13.09 7.59 -8.10
N TRP A 151 12.19 6.86 -7.43
CA TRP A 151 11.57 5.65 -8.00
C TRP A 151 10.54 5.90 -9.10
N GLN A 152 10.06 7.13 -9.30
CA GLN A 152 9.20 7.48 -10.43
C GLN A 152 10.01 7.59 -11.73
N GLY A 153 11.28 8.03 -11.66
CA GLY A 153 12.21 8.03 -12.80
C GLY A 153 12.57 6.61 -13.24
N ASP A 154 13.01 5.77 -12.29
CA ASP A 154 13.44 4.38 -12.56
C ASP A 154 12.28 3.46 -13.01
N ALA A 155 11.02 3.87 -12.74
CA ALA A 155 9.82 3.11 -13.11
C ALA A 155 9.65 2.94 -14.62
N LEU A 156 10.00 4.00 -15.37
CA LEU A 156 9.80 4.05 -16.81
C LEU A 156 10.73 3.04 -17.49
N GLU A 157 11.99 2.98 -17.05
CA GLU A 157 13.00 2.10 -17.66
C GLU A 157 12.70 0.61 -17.50
N LEU A 158 12.14 0.17 -16.36
CA LEU A 158 11.80 -1.24 -16.13
C LEU A 158 10.56 -1.73 -16.87
N LEU A 159 9.63 -0.82 -17.21
CA LEU A 159 8.46 -1.15 -18.03
C LEU A 159 8.84 -1.25 -19.51
N ASP A 160 9.81 -0.45 -19.96
CA ASP A 160 10.32 -0.47 -21.33
C ASP A 160 11.27 -1.65 -21.60
N ALA A 161 12.00 -2.14 -20.58
CA ALA A 161 12.90 -3.28 -20.70
C ALA A 161 12.20 -4.66 -20.89
N SER A 162 10.87 -4.71 -20.88
CA SER A 162 10.11 -5.96 -21.09
C SER A 162 9.68 -6.21 -22.54
N SER A 163 10.07 -5.34 -23.48
CA SER A 163 9.72 -5.47 -24.92
C SER A 163 10.98 -5.72 -25.77
N GLY A 164 11.33 -6.98 -25.97
CA GLY A 164 12.40 -7.44 -26.87
C GLY A 164 13.22 -8.57 -26.22
N SER A 165 13.41 -9.76 -26.76
CA SER A 165 13.37 -10.20 -28.15
C SER A 165 13.00 -11.69 -28.19
N ASP A 166 11.99 -12.06 -28.99
CA ASP A 166 11.97 -13.39 -29.62
C ASP A 166 13.01 -13.35 -30.74
N GLY A 167 13.85 -14.38 -30.80
CA GLY A 167 14.80 -14.65 -31.88
C GLY A 167 14.80 -16.14 -32.14
#